data_AF-A0A9P0A000-F1
#
_entry.id   AF-A0A9P0A000-F1
#
_cell.length_a   1.000
_cell.length_b   1.000
_cell.length_c   1.000
_cell.angle_alpha   90.00
_cell.angle_beta   90.00
_cell.angle_gamma   90.00
#
_symmetry.space_group_name_H-M   'P 1'
#
loop_
_entity.id
_entity.type
_entity.pdbx_description
1 polymer ?
#
loop_
_entity_poly.entity_id
_entity_poly.type
_entity_poly.pdbx_seq_one_letter_code
_entity_poly.pdbx_strand_id
1 'polypeptide(L)'
;MMLSQNQHAPGMSPLLPSFGFTQDQVACVCEVLQQSGNIDRLGRFIWSLPACDKLHKNESVLKAKAMVAFHKGNFKELYKILENHSFSPHNHPKLQALWMKAHYLETEKQRGRPLGAVGKYRVRRKFPLPKTIWDGEEVSYCFKEKSRTVLREWYTHNPYPSPREKRELADSTGIMLIHSINQRLNTKKDVVKD
;
A
#
# COMPACT_ATOMS: atom_id res chain seq x y z
N MET A 1 -70.00 -10.46 -10.97
CA MET A 1 -68.63 -10.96 -10.75
C MET A 1 -67.71 -10.28 -11.76
N MET A 2 -66.42 -10.12 -11.45
CA MET A 2 -65.39 -9.29 -12.13
C MET A 2 -65.27 -7.88 -11.49
N LEU A 3 -64.55 -7.72 -10.37
CA LEU A 3 -63.10 -7.67 -10.12
C LEU A 3 -62.59 -6.21 -10.05
N SER A 4 -62.37 -5.78 -8.81
CA SER A 4 -61.68 -4.55 -8.42
C SER A 4 -60.21 -4.61 -8.85
N GLN A 5 -59.75 -3.62 -9.61
CA GLN A 5 -58.33 -3.42 -9.89
C GLN A 5 -57.79 -2.31 -8.99
N ASN A 6 -57.01 -2.75 -8.00
CA ASN A 6 -56.25 -1.94 -7.07
C ASN A 6 -54.98 -1.43 -7.78
N GLN A 7 -54.92 -0.15 -8.14
CA GLN A 7 -53.73 0.46 -8.74
C GLN A 7 -52.61 0.53 -7.69
N HIS A 8 -51.58 -0.30 -7.86
CA HIS A 8 -50.31 -0.16 -7.13
C HIS A 8 -49.55 1.04 -7.69
N ALA A 9 -49.31 2.03 -6.84
CA ALA A 9 -48.36 3.10 -7.10
C ALA A 9 -46.94 2.51 -7.29
N PRO A 10 -46.16 2.94 -8.30
CA PRO A 10 -44.75 2.62 -8.33
C PRO A 10 -44.08 3.38 -7.18
N GLY A 11 -43.52 2.64 -6.23
CA GLY A 11 -42.78 3.18 -5.11
C GLY A 11 -41.70 4.13 -5.60
N MET A 12 -41.88 5.43 -5.31
CA MET A 12 -40.86 6.44 -5.43
C MET A 12 -39.69 6.02 -4.54
N SER A 13 -38.64 5.48 -5.15
CA SER A 13 -37.33 5.44 -4.51
C SER A 13 -36.99 6.89 -4.17
N PRO A 14 -36.53 7.21 -2.95
CA PRO A 14 -36.09 8.57 -2.65
C PRO A 14 -34.94 8.88 -3.60
N LEU A 15 -35.21 9.73 -4.60
CA LEU A 15 -34.22 10.34 -5.46
C LEU A 15 -33.34 11.17 -4.53
N LEU A 16 -32.23 10.57 -4.10
CA LEU A 16 -31.15 11.32 -3.46
C LEU A 16 -30.84 12.49 -4.40
N PRO A 17 -30.80 13.73 -3.88
CA PRO A 17 -30.59 14.90 -4.72
C PRO A 17 -29.28 14.71 -5.48
N SER A 18 -29.36 14.73 -6.81
CA SER A 18 -28.21 14.66 -7.71
C SER A 18 -27.42 15.98 -7.60
N PHE A 19 -26.73 16.16 -6.48
CA PHE A 19 -25.67 17.16 -6.37
C PHE A 19 -24.48 16.58 -7.11
N GLY A 20 -24.29 17.02 -8.36
CA GLY A 20 -23.11 16.71 -9.14
C GLY A 20 -21.88 17.37 -8.51
N PHE A 21 -21.26 16.71 -7.54
CA PHE A 21 -19.99 17.15 -6.98
C PHE A 21 -18.91 17.13 -8.07
N THR A 22 -18.03 18.13 -8.08
CA THR A 22 -16.84 18.10 -8.92
C THR A 22 -15.86 17.03 -8.41
N GLN A 23 -14.93 16.58 -9.25
CA GLN A 23 -13.93 15.58 -8.85
C GLN A 23 -13.12 16.05 -7.63
N ASP A 24 -12.77 17.33 -7.58
CA ASP A 24 -12.01 17.92 -6.48
C ASP A 24 -12.83 17.96 -5.19
N GLN A 25 -14.13 18.25 -5.27
CA GLN A 25 -15.02 18.20 -4.11
C GLN A 25 -15.15 16.77 -3.57
N VAL A 26 -15.33 15.78 -4.45
CA VAL A 26 -15.38 14.37 -4.03
C VAL A 26 -14.06 13.92 -3.44
N ALA A 27 -12.93 14.29 -4.03
CA ALA A 27 -11.60 13.99 -3.50
C ALA A 27 -11.42 14.58 -2.10
N CYS A 28 -11.73 15.87 -1.92
CA CYS A 28 -11.66 16.55 -0.63
C CYS A 28 -12.53 15.87 0.44
N VAL A 29 -13.80 15.54 0.11
CA VAL A 29 -14.71 14.84 1.04
C VAL A 29 -14.15 13.47 1.43
N CYS A 30 -13.61 12.72 0.48
CA CYS A 30 -12.95 11.44 0.74
C CYS A 30 -11.79 11.60 1.73
N GLU A 31 -10.96 12.63 1.60
CA GLU A 31 -9.81 12.85 2.49
C GLU A 31 -10.23 13.25 3.90
N VAL A 32 -11.19 14.18 4.03
CA VAL A 32 -11.73 14.60 5.34
C VAL A 32 -12.37 13.44 6.10
N LEU A 33 -13.15 12.60 5.39
CA LEU A 33 -13.77 11.42 6.00
C LEU A 33 -12.75 10.35 6.40
N GLN A 34 -11.65 10.22 5.65
CA GLN A 34 -10.53 9.34 6.04
C GLN A 34 -9.80 9.85 7.28
N GLN A 35 -9.53 11.17 7.35
CA GLN A 35 -8.82 11.78 8.49
C GLN A 35 -9.65 11.74 9.78
N SER A 36 -10.96 11.96 9.67
CA SER A 36 -11.89 11.87 10.81
C SER A 36 -12.16 10.44 11.29
N GLY A 37 -11.67 9.42 10.56
CA GLY A 37 -11.83 8.00 10.93
C GLY A 37 -13.25 7.46 10.76
N ASN A 38 -14.18 8.22 10.16
CA ASN A 38 -15.56 7.79 9.98
C ASN A 38 -15.73 6.94 8.71
N ILE A 39 -15.21 5.71 8.77
CA ILE A 39 -15.15 4.80 7.62
C ILE A 39 -16.55 4.34 7.15
N ASP A 40 -17.53 4.23 8.06
CA ASP A 40 -18.90 3.88 7.68
C ASP A 40 -19.56 4.98 6.86
N ARG A 41 -19.37 6.25 7.24
CA ARG A 41 -19.85 7.39 6.46
C ARG A 41 -19.12 7.48 5.12
N LEU A 42 -17.81 7.23 5.10
CA LEU A 42 -17.04 7.13 3.86
C LEU A 42 -17.59 6.05 2.93
N GLY A 43 -17.92 4.88 3.46
CA GLY A 43 -18.51 3.78 2.70
C GLY A 43 -19.86 4.14 2.08
N ARG A 44 -20.74 4.82 2.84
CA ARG A 44 -22.02 5.31 2.30
C ARG A 44 -21.83 6.39 1.24
N PHE A 45 -20.89 7.30 1.46
CA PHE A 45 -20.57 8.36 0.50
C PHE A 45 -20.09 7.77 -0.83
N ILE A 46 -19.13 6.84 -0.80
CA ILE A 46 -18.64 6.16 -2.01
C ILE A 46 -19.76 5.42 -2.74
N TRP A 47 -20.67 4.76 -2.00
CA TRP A 47 -21.81 4.07 -2.57
C TRP A 47 -22.82 5.02 -3.23
N SER A 48 -22.95 6.24 -2.71
CA SER A 48 -23.84 7.27 -3.26
C SER A 48 -23.26 8.01 -4.48
N LEU A 49 -21.98 7.78 -4.82
CA LEU A 49 -21.37 8.46 -5.96
C LEU A 49 -22.01 7.99 -7.28
N PRO A 50 -22.21 8.91 -8.24
CA PRO A 50 -22.73 8.54 -9.56
C PRO A 50 -21.74 7.63 -10.29
N ALA A 51 -22.26 6.75 -11.15
CA ALA A 51 -21.48 5.85 -11.99
C ALA A 51 -20.72 6.60 -13.10
N CYS A 52 -19.74 7.42 -12.71
CA CYS A 52 -18.87 8.16 -13.60
C CYS A 52 -17.47 7.55 -13.56
N ASP A 53 -17.02 7.00 -14.69
CA ASP A 53 -15.71 6.33 -14.78
C ASP A 53 -14.55 7.24 -14.38
N LYS A 54 -14.61 8.52 -14.77
CA LYS A 54 -13.56 9.49 -14.41
C LYS A 54 -13.47 9.69 -12.90
N LEU A 55 -14.62 9.72 -12.22
CA LEU A 55 -14.69 9.86 -10.77
C LEU A 55 -14.16 8.63 -10.05
N HIS A 56 -14.50 7.43 -10.52
CA HIS A 56 -14.04 6.19 -9.93
C HIS A 56 -12.57 5.87 -10.20
N LYS A 57 -11.95 6.52 -11.19
CA LYS A 57 -10.51 6.47 -11.45
C LYS A 57 -9.71 7.52 -10.66
N ASN A 58 -10.37 8.45 -9.96
CA ASN A 58 -9.69 9.43 -9.13
C ASN A 58 -8.97 8.71 -7.96
N GLU A 59 -7.71 9.08 -7.75
CA GLU A 59 -6.83 8.45 -6.77
C GLU A 59 -7.41 8.52 -5.34
N SER A 60 -7.98 9.65 -4.94
CA SER A 60 -8.57 9.83 -3.61
C SER A 60 -9.79 8.93 -3.38
N VAL A 61 -10.58 8.70 -4.44
CA VAL A 61 -11.73 7.79 -4.42
C VAL A 61 -11.27 6.33 -4.36
N LEU A 62 -10.24 5.96 -5.12
CA LEU A 62 -9.65 4.61 -5.08
C LEU A 62 -9.03 4.31 -3.72
N LYS A 63 -8.29 5.26 -3.14
CA LYS A 63 -7.74 5.20 -1.79
C LYS A 63 -8.86 4.99 -0.75
N ALA A 64 -9.94 5.76 -0.86
CA ALA A 64 -11.09 5.64 0.01
C ALA A 64 -11.78 4.26 -0.13
N LYS A 65 -11.97 3.76 -1.36
CA LYS A 65 -12.52 2.42 -1.63
C LYS A 65 -11.68 1.33 -1.01
N ALA A 66 -10.35 1.41 -1.16
CA ALA A 66 -9.40 0.47 -0.56
C ALA A 66 -9.54 0.46 0.98
N MET A 67 -9.63 1.62 1.62
CA MET A 67 -9.82 1.72 3.07
C MET A 67 -11.16 1.14 3.54
N VAL A 68 -12.24 1.41 2.83
CA VAL A 68 -13.56 0.84 3.14
C VAL A 68 -13.56 -0.67 2.96
N ALA A 69 -12.94 -1.19 1.90
CA ALA A 69 -12.82 -2.63 1.66
C ALA A 69 -12.05 -3.32 2.79
N PHE A 70 -10.94 -2.72 3.25
CA PHE A 70 -10.17 -3.19 4.40
C PHE A 70 -11.01 -3.25 5.68
N HIS A 71 -11.78 -2.19 5.98
CA HIS A 71 -12.61 -2.12 7.19
C HIS A 71 -13.77 -3.13 7.17
N LYS A 72 -14.34 -3.39 5.99
CA LYS A 72 -15.37 -4.43 5.80
C LYS A 72 -14.82 -5.86 5.78
N GLY A 73 -13.50 -6.04 5.84
CA GLY A 73 -12.85 -7.34 5.71
C GLY A 73 -12.92 -7.94 4.29
N ASN A 74 -13.25 -7.14 3.29
CA ASN A 74 -13.22 -7.56 1.89
C ASN A 74 -11.82 -7.35 1.31
N PHE A 75 -10.90 -8.22 1.70
CA PHE A 75 -9.49 -8.11 1.29
C PHE A 75 -9.28 -8.37 -0.21
N LYS A 76 -10.11 -9.19 -0.84
CA LYS A 76 -10.03 -9.45 -2.29
C LYS A 76 -10.19 -8.17 -3.12
N GLU A 77 -11.17 -7.35 -2.76
CA GLU A 77 -11.40 -6.06 -3.43
C GLU A 77 -10.28 -5.07 -3.14
N LEU A 78 -9.76 -5.05 -1.91
CA LEU A 78 -8.59 -4.26 -1.56
C LEU A 78 -7.40 -4.59 -2.48
N TYR A 79 -7.06 -5.87 -2.64
CA TYR A 79 -5.94 -6.28 -3.47
C TYR A 79 -6.15 -5.89 -4.93
N LYS A 80 -7.37 -6.13 -5.45
CA LYS A 80 -7.74 -5.74 -6.81
C LYS A 80 -7.55 -4.24 -7.06
N ILE A 81 -7.96 -3.38 -6.13
CA ILE A 81 -7.78 -1.93 -6.27
C ILE A 81 -6.29 -1.58 -6.27
N LEU A 82 -5.53 -2.14 -5.32
CA LEU A 82 -4.12 -1.83 -5.17
C LEU A 82 -3.28 -2.34 -6.34
N GLU A 83 -3.62 -3.48 -6.96
CA GLU A 83 -2.86 -4.06 -8.08
C GLU A 83 -3.18 -3.44 -9.45
N ASN A 84 -4.40 -2.91 -9.65
CA ASN A 84 -4.84 -2.45 -10.97
C ASN A 84 -4.72 -0.94 -11.19
N HIS A 85 -4.44 -0.16 -10.15
CA HIS A 85 -4.35 1.29 -10.24
C HIS A 85 -3.03 1.79 -9.68
N SER A 86 -2.33 2.63 -10.43
CA SER A 86 -1.13 3.32 -9.97
C SER A 86 -1.49 4.47 -9.03
N PHE A 87 -0.76 4.58 -7.93
CA PHE A 87 -0.91 5.65 -6.96
C PHE A 87 0.31 6.58 -6.97
N SER A 88 0.11 7.82 -6.55
CA SER A 88 1.17 8.79 -6.36
C SER A 88 2.02 8.44 -5.13
N PRO A 89 3.34 8.74 -5.12
CA PRO A 89 4.26 8.36 -4.04
C PRO A 89 3.84 8.80 -2.64
N HIS A 90 3.16 9.94 -2.52
CA HIS A 90 2.67 10.44 -1.22
C HIS A 90 1.63 9.52 -0.57
N ASN A 91 0.88 8.73 -1.35
CA ASN A 91 -0.10 7.78 -0.84
C ASN A 91 0.49 6.40 -0.56
N HIS A 92 1.67 6.07 -1.13
CA HIS A 92 2.28 4.74 -1.03
C HIS A 92 2.45 4.25 0.41
N PRO A 93 3.00 5.03 1.37
CA PRO A 93 3.22 4.51 2.73
C PRO A 93 1.92 4.04 3.40
N LYS A 94 0.81 4.73 3.14
CA LYS A 94 -0.50 4.38 3.70
C LYS A 94 -1.06 3.09 3.07
N LEU A 95 -0.95 2.97 1.75
CA LEU A 95 -1.45 1.82 1.00
C LEU A 95 -0.61 0.56 1.24
N GLN A 96 0.71 0.70 1.34
CA GLN A 96 1.62 -0.38 1.72
C GLN A 96 1.30 -0.91 3.11
N ALA A 97 1.08 -0.01 4.09
CA ALA A 97 0.66 -0.42 5.44
C ALA A 97 -0.67 -1.17 5.41
N LEU A 98 -1.62 -0.74 4.57
CA LEU A 98 -2.92 -1.39 4.41
C LEU A 98 -2.79 -2.79 3.81
N TRP A 99 -2.00 -2.95 2.75
CA TRP A 99 -1.67 -4.23 2.10
C TRP A 99 -1.07 -5.22 3.11
N MET A 100 -0.04 -4.79 3.85
CA MET A 100 0.62 -5.66 4.82
C MET A 100 -0.33 -6.06 5.95
N LYS A 101 -1.10 -5.10 6.48
CA LYS A 101 -2.05 -5.35 7.56
C LYS A 101 -3.16 -6.30 7.13
N ALA A 102 -3.65 -6.19 5.89
CA ALA A 102 -4.66 -7.09 5.34
C ALA A 102 -4.17 -8.54 5.30
N HIS A 103 -2.99 -8.78 4.74
CA HIS A 103 -2.41 -10.12 4.69
C HIS A 103 -2.08 -10.68 6.07
N TYR A 104 -1.65 -9.84 7.02
CA TYR A 104 -1.47 -10.27 8.41
C TYR A 104 -2.77 -10.73 9.02
N LEU A 105 -3.84 -9.93 8.91
CA LEU A 105 -5.15 -10.28 9.46
C LEU A 105 -5.74 -11.53 8.82
N GLU A 106 -5.65 -11.70 7.50
CA GLU A 106 -6.09 -12.94 6.85
C GLU A 106 -5.32 -14.16 7.34
N THR A 107 -4.00 -14.04 7.46
CA THR A 107 -3.15 -15.14 7.91
C THR A 107 -3.37 -15.46 9.39
N GLU A 108 -3.58 -14.46 10.24
CA GLU A 108 -3.96 -14.63 11.66
C GLU A 108 -5.30 -15.32 11.79
N LYS A 109 -6.29 -14.89 11.01
CA LYS A 109 -7.64 -15.49 10.98
C LYS A 109 -7.58 -16.95 10.53
N GLN A 110 -6.81 -17.27 9.49
CA GLN A 110 -6.64 -18.65 9.02
C GLN A 110 -5.91 -19.54 10.03
N ARG A 111 -4.98 -18.98 10.81
CA ARG A 111 -4.19 -19.73 11.80
C ARG A 111 -4.83 -19.80 13.18
N GLY A 112 -5.81 -18.94 13.48
CA GLY A 112 -6.43 -18.83 14.81
C GLY A 112 -5.50 -18.34 15.91
N ARG A 113 -4.33 -17.78 15.57
CA ARG A 113 -3.32 -17.27 16.53
C ARG A 113 -2.61 -16.04 15.98
N PRO A 114 -2.16 -15.11 16.85
CA PRO A 114 -1.41 -13.93 16.42
C PRO A 114 -0.09 -14.30 15.74
N LEU A 115 0.32 -13.49 14.76
CA LEU A 115 1.57 -13.68 14.02
C LEU A 115 2.77 -13.13 14.81
N GLY A 116 3.70 -14.01 15.15
CA GLY A 116 5.05 -13.62 15.59
C GLY A 116 5.91 -13.04 14.46
N ALA A 117 7.11 -12.55 14.80
CA ALA A 117 8.03 -11.90 13.86
C ALA A 117 8.35 -12.77 12.62
N VAL A 118 8.62 -14.07 12.84
CA VAL A 118 8.89 -15.03 11.76
C VAL A 118 7.67 -15.23 10.86
N GLY A 119 6.47 -15.26 11.45
CA GLY A 119 5.22 -15.35 10.69
C GLY A 119 5.03 -14.14 9.79
N LYS A 120 5.21 -12.93 10.34
CA LYS A 120 5.14 -11.68 9.58
C LYS A 120 6.16 -11.65 8.43
N TYR A 121 7.39 -12.12 8.67
CA TYR A 121 8.42 -12.25 7.63
C TYR A 121 7.98 -13.17 6.48
N ARG A 122 7.45 -14.36 6.79
CA ARG A 122 6.94 -15.30 5.77
C ARG A 122 5.82 -14.69 4.93
N VAL A 123 4.93 -13.91 5.56
CA VAL A 123 3.86 -13.20 4.84
C VAL A 123 4.43 -12.15 3.88
N ARG A 124 5.39 -11.31 4.28
CA ARG A 124 5.98 -10.32 3.34
C ARG A 124 6.70 -10.96 2.17
N ARG A 125 7.34 -12.10 2.40
CA ARG A 125 7.99 -12.87 1.34
C ARG A 125 7.01 -13.54 0.38
N LYS A 126 5.86 -13.98 0.90
CA LYS A 126 4.82 -14.62 0.09
C LYS A 126 4.01 -13.59 -0.72
N PHE A 127 3.78 -12.42 -0.16
CA PHE A 127 2.98 -11.35 -0.76
C PHE A 127 3.80 -10.05 -0.82
N PRO A 128 4.70 -9.93 -1.81
CA PRO A 128 5.45 -8.70 -2.02
C PRO A 128 4.52 -7.54 -2.39
N LEU A 129 4.98 -6.31 -2.20
CA LEU A 129 4.21 -5.11 -2.55
C LEU A 129 4.05 -5.00 -4.06
N PRO A 130 2.85 -4.69 -4.59
CA PRO A 130 2.65 -4.50 -6.01
C PRO A 130 3.31 -3.19 -6.49
N LYS A 131 3.80 -3.19 -7.73
CA LYS A 131 4.52 -2.06 -8.36
C LYS A 131 3.70 -0.76 -8.45
N THR A 132 2.39 -0.87 -8.34
CA THR A 132 1.41 0.23 -8.34
C THR A 132 1.46 1.10 -7.10
N ILE A 133 1.91 0.54 -5.97
CA ILE A 133 2.09 1.25 -4.69
C ILE A 133 3.54 1.22 -4.22
N TRP A 134 4.45 0.90 -5.14
CA TRP A 134 5.86 0.67 -4.88
C TRP A 134 6.69 1.06 -6.10
N ASP A 135 7.45 2.16 -5.98
CA ASP A 135 8.31 2.69 -7.05
C ASP A 135 9.56 1.83 -7.35
N GLY A 136 9.68 0.65 -6.73
CA GLY A 136 10.83 -0.23 -6.93
C GLY A 136 12.04 0.14 -6.08
N GLU A 137 12.02 1.28 -5.39
CA GLU A 137 13.05 1.63 -4.39
C GLU A 137 12.94 0.70 -3.18
N GLU A 138 13.82 -0.29 -3.11
CA GLU A 138 13.96 -1.13 -1.94
C GLU A 138 14.28 -0.26 -0.72
N VAL A 139 13.30 0.00 0.15
CA VAL A 139 13.58 0.34 1.55
C VAL A 139 14.01 -0.93 2.27
N SER A 140 15.20 -1.43 1.91
CA SER A 140 15.92 -2.39 2.74
C SER A 140 16.23 -1.65 4.04
N TYR A 141 15.79 -2.25 5.15
CA TYR A 141 15.77 -1.72 6.51
C TYR A 141 17.16 -1.35 7.10
N CYS A 142 18.20 -1.21 6.27
CA CYS A 142 19.52 -0.76 6.69
C CYS A 142 20.17 0.30 5.77
N PHE A 143 19.67 0.61 4.57
CA PHE A 143 20.40 1.50 3.64
C PHE A 143 19.52 2.30 2.67
N LYS A 144 19.80 3.59 2.52
CA LYS A 144 19.30 4.46 1.44
C LYS A 144 19.91 4.06 0.08
N GLU A 145 19.16 4.20 -1.01
CA GLU A 145 19.56 3.85 -2.40
C GLU A 145 20.93 4.45 -2.79
N LYS A 146 21.18 5.71 -2.43
CA LYS A 146 22.44 6.43 -2.69
C LYS A 146 23.67 5.73 -2.09
N SER A 147 23.56 5.22 -0.87
CA SER A 147 24.67 4.50 -0.22
C SER A 147 24.98 3.18 -0.92
N ARG A 148 24.00 2.55 -1.58
CA ARG A 148 24.20 1.30 -2.33
C ARG A 148 24.93 1.50 -3.64
N THR A 149 24.64 2.58 -4.36
CA THR A 149 25.34 2.91 -5.61
C THR A 149 26.81 3.15 -5.33
N VAL A 150 27.14 3.96 -4.32
CA VAL A 150 28.53 4.22 -3.90
C VAL A 150 29.22 2.92 -3.47
N LEU A 151 28.57 2.08 -2.66
CA LEU A 151 29.14 0.78 -2.26
C LEU A 151 29.29 -0.20 -3.43
N ARG A 152 28.45 -0.13 -4.48
CA ARG A 152 28.56 -0.97 -5.67
C ARG A 152 29.72 -0.50 -6.57
N GLU A 153 29.81 0.79 -6.85
CA GLU A 153 30.88 1.41 -7.64
C GLU A 153 32.25 1.24 -7.00
N TRP A 154 32.33 1.35 -5.67
CA TRP A 154 33.59 1.11 -4.96
C TRP A 154 34.01 -0.36 -5.08
N TYR A 155 33.06 -1.29 -5.00
CA TYR A 155 33.33 -2.73 -5.07
C TYR A 155 33.73 -3.21 -6.47
N THR A 156 33.36 -2.50 -7.54
CA THR A 156 33.88 -2.80 -8.88
C THR A 156 35.34 -2.40 -9.03
N HIS A 157 35.83 -1.45 -8.22
CA HIS A 157 37.20 -0.97 -8.27
C HIS A 157 38.13 -1.68 -7.26
N ASN A 158 37.64 -1.98 -6.05
CA ASN A 158 38.41 -2.70 -5.04
C ASN A 158 37.50 -3.60 -4.17
N PRO A 159 37.59 -4.93 -4.27
CA PRO A 159 36.74 -5.84 -3.49
C PRO A 159 37.16 -6.01 -2.02
N TYR A 160 38.34 -5.51 -1.63
CA TYR A 160 38.89 -5.69 -0.27
C TYR A 160 39.35 -4.37 0.36
N PRO A 161 38.42 -3.55 0.89
CA PRO A 161 38.77 -2.32 1.58
C PRO A 161 39.54 -2.58 2.87
N SER A 162 40.65 -1.87 3.04
CA SER A 162 41.40 -1.76 4.29
C SER A 162 40.55 -1.10 5.40
N PRO A 163 40.91 -1.25 6.68
CA PRO A 163 40.19 -0.64 7.79
C PRO A 163 40.03 0.89 7.70
N ARG A 164 40.98 1.56 7.05
CA ARG A 164 40.95 3.01 6.80
C ARG A 164 39.91 3.37 5.73
N GLU A 165 39.91 2.66 4.60
CA GLU A 165 38.96 2.85 3.51
C GLU A 165 37.52 2.52 3.94
N LYS A 166 37.34 1.54 4.85
CA LYS A 166 36.02 1.26 5.46
C LYS A 166 35.48 2.44 6.28
N ARG A 167 36.35 3.21 6.93
CA ARG A 167 35.98 4.40 7.70
C ARG A 167 35.62 5.56 6.77
N GLU A 168 36.41 5.77 5.72
CA GLU A 168 36.11 6.76 4.67
C GLU A 168 34.80 6.44 3.91
N LEU A 169 34.51 5.15 3.69
CA LEU A 169 33.22 4.69 3.15
C LEU A 169 32.06 4.96 4.11
N ALA A 170 32.22 4.68 5.40
CA ALA A 170 31.20 4.97 6.42
C ALA A 170 30.87 6.47 6.47
N ASP A 171 31.90 7.31 6.42
CA ASP A 171 31.78 8.78 6.48
C ASP A 171 31.13 9.35 5.20
N SER A 172 31.50 8.84 4.02
CA SER A 172 30.94 9.28 2.73
C SER A 172 29.52 8.78 2.46
N THR A 173 29.16 7.60 2.96
CA THR A 173 27.83 7.00 2.73
C THR A 173 26.83 7.27 3.85
N GLY A 174 27.26 7.90 4.95
CA GLY A 174 26.45 8.16 6.15
C GLY A 174 26.11 6.90 6.94
N ILE A 175 26.82 5.80 6.70
CA ILE A 175 26.61 4.51 7.37
C ILE A 175 27.43 4.52 8.66
N MET A 176 26.81 4.83 9.80
CA MET A 176 27.53 4.90 11.08
C MET A 176 28.10 3.55 11.56
N LEU A 177 27.61 2.42 11.05
CA LEU A 177 27.95 1.10 11.59
C LEU A 177 28.86 0.31 10.64
N ILE A 178 30.17 0.26 10.95
CA ILE A 178 31.16 -0.60 10.27
C ILE A 178 30.71 -2.07 10.23
N HIS A 179 29.94 -2.52 11.23
CA HIS A 179 29.32 -3.85 11.26
C HIS A 179 28.39 -4.11 10.07
N SER A 180 27.60 -3.12 9.65
CA SER A 180 26.68 -3.25 8.51
C SER A 180 27.43 -3.29 7.16
N ILE A 181 28.61 -2.67 7.08
CA ILE A 181 29.52 -2.81 5.94
C ILE A 181 30.06 -4.25 5.89
N ASN A 182 30.54 -4.79 7.02
CA ASN A 182 31.03 -6.18 7.09
C ASN A 182 29.93 -7.22 6.79
N GLN A 183 28.70 -7.00 7.27
CA GLN A 183 27.57 -7.88 6.96
C GLN A 183 27.29 -7.93 5.46
N ARG A 184 27.32 -6.77 4.77
CA ARG A 184 27.15 -6.71 3.32
C ARG A 184 28.32 -7.36 2.57
N LEU A 185 29.55 -7.19 3.04
CA LEU A 185 30.75 -7.85 2.51
C LEU A 185 30.63 -9.38 2.57
N ASN A 186 30.09 -9.93 3.66
CA ASN A 186 29.88 -11.38 3.79
C ASN A 186 28.76 -11.89 2.86
N THR A 187 27.67 -11.14 2.66
CA THR A 187 26.57 -11.56 1.76
C THR A 187 26.95 -11.62 0.27
N LYS A 188 28.03 -10.97 -0.17
CA LYS A 188 28.53 -11.07 -1.56
C LYS A 188 29.49 -12.24 -1.79
N LYS A 189 30.10 -12.81 -0.74
CA LYS A 189 30.91 -14.04 -0.88
C LYS A 189 30.06 -15.25 -1.29
N ASP A 190 28.76 -15.22 -0.98
CA ASP A 190 27.83 -16.31 -1.32
C ASP A 190 27.28 -16.24 -2.77
N VAL A 191 27.69 -15.26 -3.58
CA VAL A 191 27.20 -15.09 -4.97
C VAL A 191 28.31 -15.29 -6.02
N VAL A 192 29.55 -15.61 -5.60
CA VAL A 192 30.67 -15.91 -6.52
C VAL A 192 31.30 -17.27 -6.18
N LYS A 193 30.44 -18.25 -5.90
CA LYS A 193 30.75 -19.68 -5.96
C LYS A 193 29.58 -20.40 -6.62
N ASP A 194 29.44 -20.15 -7.92
CA ASP A 194 28.94 -21.09 -8.93
C ASP A 194 29.61 -20.69 -10.25
#